data_AF-A0A526YEM7-F1
#
_entry.id   AF-A0A526YEM7-F1
#
_cell.length_a   1.000
_cell.length_b   1.000
_cell.length_c   1.000
_cell.angle_alpha   90.00
_cell.angle_beta   90.00
_cell.angle_gamma   90.00
#
_symmetry.space_group_name_H-M   'P 1'
#
loop_
_entity.id
_entity.type
_entity.pdbx_description
1 polymer ?
#
loop_
_entity_poly.entity_id
_entity_poly.type
_entity_poly.pdbx_seq_one_letter_code
_entity_poly.pdbx_strand_id
1 'polypeptide(L)'
;MPQGRDINESGPKSVSLVTIADDRTVHVEERFTSIAQFERVVIDLDGVADWRQTVTTVAATLEAAREAANSEHLVVRLSFTGRTPLAWQLRNDADLIKAEAEHRASVIGRTWIEKVEIQCTDLVSADRSNGDPLVELRELVGSEIIGSEAYHAALIDIG
;
A
#
# COMPACT_ATOMS: atom_id res chain seq x y z
N MET A 1 1.54 -13.71 26.07
CA MET A 1 1.85 -13.35 24.67
C MET A 1 3.10 -12.48 24.66
N PRO A 2 4.06 -12.65 23.73
CA PRO A 2 5.25 -11.80 23.64
C PRO A 2 4.91 -10.42 23.03
N GLN A 3 5.50 -9.34 23.55
CA GLN A 3 5.34 -7.96 23.07
C GLN A 3 6.18 -7.69 21.80
N GLY A 4 5.79 -6.72 20.97
CA GLY A 4 6.57 -6.26 19.81
C GLY A 4 6.24 -6.93 18.46
N ARG A 5 5.06 -7.54 18.31
CA ARG A 5 4.64 -8.24 17.07
C ARG A 5 3.43 -7.61 16.36
N ASP A 6 2.83 -6.56 16.91
CA ASP A 6 1.61 -5.96 16.37
C ASP A 6 1.92 -4.56 15.79
N ILE A 7 1.35 -4.24 14.65
CA ILE A 7 1.49 -2.94 13.99
C ILE A 7 0.80 -1.80 14.77
N ASN A 8 -0.06 -2.13 15.72
CA ASN A 8 -0.60 -1.19 16.71
C ASN A 8 0.41 -0.83 17.80
N GLU A 9 1.58 -1.46 17.80
CA GLU A 9 2.71 -1.18 18.68
C GLU A 9 3.86 -0.46 17.94
N SER A 10 3.54 0.36 16.93
CA SER A 10 4.52 1.08 16.08
C SER A 10 5.54 1.91 16.84
N GLY A 11 6.71 2.13 16.24
CA GLY A 11 7.82 2.86 16.81
C GLY A 11 8.81 1.97 17.58
N PRO A 12 9.99 2.52 17.93
CA PRO A 12 11.02 1.75 18.61
C PRO A 12 10.54 1.29 19.99
N LYS A 13 10.72 0.01 20.30
CA LYS A 13 10.55 -0.51 21.67
C LYS A 13 11.89 -0.42 22.39
N SER A 14 11.91 0.39 23.44
CA SER A 14 13.07 0.57 24.29
C SER A 14 12.75 0.21 25.73
N VAL A 15 13.81 -0.06 26.49
CA VAL A 15 13.82 -0.10 27.94
C VAL A 15 14.83 0.93 28.41
N SER A 16 14.53 1.64 29.48
CA SER A 16 15.50 2.55 30.11
C SER A 16 16.28 1.78 31.17
N LEU A 17 17.59 1.63 30.96
CA LEU A 17 18.51 1.17 31.99
C LEU A 17 18.87 2.36 32.88
N VAL A 18 18.40 2.31 34.13
CA VAL A 18 18.70 3.34 35.13
C VAL A 18 19.81 2.82 36.05
N THR A 19 20.93 3.53 36.07
CA THR A 19 22.04 3.28 37.02
C THR A 19 22.06 4.40 38.05
N ILE A 20 21.97 4.04 39.33
CA ILE A 20 22.10 4.98 40.44
C ILE A 20 23.49 4.79 41.04
N ALA A 21 24.34 5.80 40.93
CA ALA A 21 25.68 5.79 41.50
C ALA A 21 25.66 6.06 43.02
N ASP A 22 26.75 5.74 43.71
CA ASP A 22 26.87 5.89 45.18
C ASP A 22 26.74 7.36 45.64
N ASP A 23 27.05 8.32 44.76
CA ASP A 23 26.86 9.75 44.96
C ASP A 23 25.42 10.22 44.71
N ARG A 24 24.50 9.28 44.45
CA ARG A 24 23.09 9.48 44.08
C ARG A 24 22.88 10.09 42.69
N THR A 25 23.91 10.15 41.86
CA THR A 25 23.75 10.53 40.46
C THR A 25 22.95 9.46 39.72
N VAL A 26 21.96 9.89 38.94
CA VAL A 26 21.11 9.01 38.14
C VAL A 26 21.56 9.08 36.68
N HIS A 27 22.02 7.95 36.16
CA HIS A 27 22.31 7.78 34.74
C HIS A 27 21.17 6.98 34.11
N VAL A 28 20.56 7.53 33.07
CA VAL A 28 19.50 6.86 32.32
C VAL A 28 20.02 6.62 30.91
N GLU A 29 20.03 5.36 30.50
CA GLU A 29 20.38 4.95 29.14
C GLU A 29 19.20 4.26 28.47
N GLU A 30 18.82 4.71 27.28
CA GLU A 30 17.80 4.04 26.49
C GLU A 30 18.41 2.86 25.71
N ARG A 31 17.82 1.68 25.86
CA ARG A 31 18.23 0.44 25.18
C ARG A 31 17.09 -0.09 24.34
N PHE A 32 17.25 -0.14 23.02
CA PHE A 32 16.27 -0.77 22.13
C PHE A 32 16.31 -2.29 22.30
N THR A 33 15.17 -2.90 22.61
CA THR A 33 15.06 -4.35 22.86
C THR A 33 14.44 -5.10 21.69
N SER A 34 13.81 -4.39 20.75
CA SER A 34 13.20 -4.98 19.57
C SER A 34 14.21 -5.18 18.44
N ILE A 35 14.41 -6.44 18.05
CA ILE A 35 15.17 -6.81 16.84
C ILE A 35 14.45 -6.31 15.57
N ALA A 36 13.12 -6.20 15.60
CA ALA A 36 12.29 -5.70 14.52
C ALA A 36 11.46 -4.48 14.93
N GLN A 37 11.47 -3.43 14.10
CA GLN A 37 10.64 -2.24 14.21
C GLN A 37 9.54 -2.30 13.15
N PHE A 38 8.29 -2.08 13.55
CA PHE A 38 7.15 -2.03 12.64
C PHE A 38 6.79 -0.57 12.35
N GLU A 39 6.72 -0.22 11.07
CA GLU A 39 6.39 1.14 10.63
C GLU A 39 5.27 1.13 9.59
N ARG A 40 4.46 2.20 9.63
CA ARG A 40 3.54 2.54 8.55
C ARG A 40 4.20 3.63 7.72
N VAL A 41 4.45 3.34 6.45
CA VAL A 41 5.11 4.27 5.54
C VAL A 41 4.10 4.69 4.48
N VAL A 42 3.90 6.01 4.37
CA VAL A 42 3.00 6.60 3.39
C VAL A 42 3.80 6.94 2.13
N ILE A 43 3.29 6.50 1.00
CA ILE A 43 3.79 6.86 -0.33
C ILE A 43 2.76 7.82 -0.91
N ASP A 44 3.16 9.09 -1.03
CA ASP A 44 2.35 10.12 -1.68
C ASP A 44 2.57 10.07 -3.20
N LEU A 45 1.48 9.85 -3.92
CA LEU A 45 1.43 9.80 -5.38
C LEU A 45 0.59 10.95 -5.97
N ASP A 46 0.28 12.02 -5.24
CA ASP A 46 -0.45 13.17 -5.80
C ASP A 46 0.28 13.72 -7.04
N GLY A 47 -0.41 13.74 -8.18
CA GLY A 47 0.14 14.18 -9.46
C GLY A 47 1.14 13.22 -10.12
N VAL A 48 1.48 12.08 -9.51
CA VAL A 48 2.34 11.07 -10.13
C VAL A 48 1.56 10.33 -11.21
N ALA A 49 1.94 10.51 -12.46
CA ALA A 49 1.22 9.95 -13.61
C ALA A 49 1.93 8.76 -14.28
N ASP A 50 3.14 8.42 -13.84
CA ASP A 50 3.97 7.38 -14.45
C ASP A 50 4.32 6.26 -13.45
N TRP A 51 4.29 5.02 -13.96
CA TRP A 51 4.61 3.83 -13.18
C TRP A 51 6.07 3.82 -12.73
N ARG A 52 7.00 4.19 -13.61
CA ARG A 52 8.42 4.23 -13.26
C ARG A 52 8.68 5.27 -12.17
N GLN A 53 8.01 6.43 -12.23
CA GLN A 53 8.07 7.41 -11.14
C GLN A 53 7.52 6.83 -9.84
N THR A 54 6.41 6.09 -9.87
CA THR A 54 5.84 5.41 -8.70
C THR A 54 6.85 4.47 -8.04
N VAL A 55 7.49 3.60 -8.83
CA VAL A 55 8.54 2.68 -8.35
C VAL A 55 9.73 3.43 -7.76
N THR A 56 10.11 4.57 -8.36
CA THR A 56 11.20 5.42 -7.86
C THR A 56 10.83 6.03 -6.50
N THR A 57 9.58 6.51 -6.34
CA THR A 57 9.09 7.04 -5.06
C THR A 57 9.06 5.96 -3.98
N VAL A 58 8.61 4.73 -4.31
CA VAL A 58 8.65 3.59 -3.39
C VAL A 58 10.07 3.33 -2.89
N ALA A 59 11.04 3.24 -3.80
CA ALA A 59 12.44 2.96 -3.47
C ALA A 59 13.01 4.04 -2.53
N ALA A 60 12.89 5.31 -2.90
CA ALA A 60 13.39 6.43 -2.10
C ALA A 60 12.74 6.49 -0.71
N THR A 61 11.43 6.21 -0.62
CA THR A 61 10.71 6.24 0.66
C THR A 61 11.11 5.07 1.56
N LEU A 62 11.31 3.88 0.99
CA LEU A 62 11.79 2.70 1.75
C LEU A 62 13.24 2.88 2.22
N GLU A 63 14.11 3.48 1.39
CA GLU A 63 15.49 3.80 1.77
C GLU A 63 15.50 4.77 2.96
N ALA A 64 14.74 5.86 2.89
CA ALA A 64 14.63 6.82 3.98
C ALA A 64 14.05 6.17 5.26
N ALA A 65 13.03 5.32 5.14
CA ALA A 65 12.46 4.60 6.27
C ALA A 65 13.47 3.64 6.92
N ARG A 66 14.31 2.98 6.11
CA ARG A 66 15.37 2.10 6.60
C ARG A 66 16.45 2.90 7.32
N GLU A 67 16.90 4.02 6.77
CA GLU A 67 17.88 4.91 7.41
C GLU A 67 17.38 5.45 8.75
N ALA A 68 16.09 5.76 8.86
CA ALA A 68 15.48 6.27 10.08
C ALA A 68 15.22 5.20 11.15
N ALA A 69 15.16 3.93 10.78
CA ALA A 69 14.82 2.84 11.70
C ALA A 69 16.03 2.43 12.56
N ASN A 70 15.81 2.36 13.87
CA ASN A 70 16.86 2.09 14.87
C ASN A 70 17.07 0.57 15.09
N SER A 71 16.05 -0.24 14.84
CA SER A 71 16.13 -1.70 14.97
C SER A 71 16.84 -2.34 13.78
N GLU A 72 17.47 -3.50 14.01
CA GLU A 72 18.17 -4.24 12.94
C GLU A 72 17.24 -4.56 11.77
N HIS A 73 15.98 -4.92 12.05
CA HIS A 73 14.99 -5.27 11.05
C HIS A 73 13.86 -4.23 11.01
N LEU A 74 13.43 -3.87 9.80
CA LEU A 74 12.30 -2.98 9.57
C LEU A 74 11.20 -3.76 8.86
N VAL A 75 10.01 -3.75 9.43
CA VAL A 75 8.82 -4.35 8.84
C VAL A 75 7.84 -3.23 8.51
N VAL A 76 7.48 -3.09 7.23
CA VAL A 76 6.75 -1.93 6.72
C VAL A 76 5.38 -2.33 6.23
N ARG A 77 4.35 -1.59 6.67
CA ARG A 77 3.08 -1.49 5.96
C ARG A 77 3.10 -0.26 5.07
N LEU A 78 3.01 -0.46 3.77
CA LEU A 78 2.96 0.63 2.80
C LEU A 78 1.52 1.10 2.58
N SER A 79 1.30 2.40 2.61
CA SER A 79 0.04 3.02 2.22
C SER A 79 0.26 3.97 1.04
N PHE A 80 -0.31 3.65 -0.11
CA PHE A 80 -0.26 4.49 -1.30
C PHE A 80 -1.44 5.46 -1.30
N THR A 81 -1.15 6.76 -1.29
CA THR A 81 -2.14 7.83 -1.15
C THR A 81 -1.96 8.90 -2.24
N GLY A 82 -2.89 9.85 -2.32
CA GLY A 82 -2.83 10.96 -3.28
C GLY A 82 -3.79 10.79 -4.47
N ARG A 83 -3.93 11.86 -5.26
CA ARG A 83 -4.73 11.84 -6.50
C ARG A 83 -3.82 11.59 -7.69
N THR A 84 -4.00 10.45 -8.34
CA THR A 84 -3.15 9.99 -9.43
C THR A 84 -4.01 9.36 -10.53
N PRO A 85 -3.69 9.57 -11.82
CA PRO A 85 -4.38 8.85 -12.89
C PRO A 85 -4.11 7.34 -12.83
N LEU A 86 -3.09 6.89 -12.07
CA LEU A 86 -2.75 5.48 -11.86
C LEU A 86 -3.63 4.80 -10.82
N ALA A 87 -4.58 5.50 -10.18
CA ALA A 87 -5.36 4.95 -9.07
C ALA A 87 -6.10 3.65 -9.42
N TRP A 88 -6.64 3.55 -10.64
CA TRP A 88 -7.25 2.30 -11.12
C TRP A 88 -6.21 1.20 -11.37
N GLN A 89 -5.12 1.55 -12.06
CA GLN A 89 -4.05 0.60 -12.38
C GLN A 89 -3.43 0.03 -11.10
N LEU A 90 -3.15 0.86 -10.09
CA LEU A 90 -2.61 0.44 -8.80
C LEU A 90 -3.53 -0.58 -8.11
N ARG A 91 -4.86 -0.37 -8.15
CA ARG A 91 -5.81 -1.32 -7.57
C ARG A 91 -5.88 -2.63 -8.35
N ASN A 92 -5.83 -2.57 -9.67
CA ASN A 92 -5.87 -3.75 -10.53
C ASN A 92 -4.58 -4.58 -10.40
N ASP A 93 -3.44 -3.89 -10.36
CA ASP A 93 -2.09 -4.47 -10.34
C ASP A 93 -1.48 -4.41 -8.93
N ALA A 94 -2.32 -4.59 -7.89
CA ALA A 94 -1.91 -4.50 -6.49
C ALA A 94 -0.81 -5.52 -6.13
N ASP A 95 -0.88 -6.72 -6.71
CA ASP A 95 0.14 -7.75 -6.53
C ASP A 95 1.47 -7.37 -7.21
N LEU A 96 1.41 -6.67 -8.34
CA LEU A 96 2.61 -6.21 -9.04
C LEU A 96 3.34 -5.14 -8.23
N ILE A 97 2.63 -4.14 -7.70
CA ILE A 97 3.27 -3.11 -6.87
C ILE A 97 3.79 -3.69 -5.55
N LYS A 98 3.11 -4.69 -4.98
CA LYS A 98 3.59 -5.43 -3.81
C LYS A 98 4.87 -6.18 -4.10
N ALA A 99 4.93 -6.92 -5.21
CA ALA A 99 6.14 -7.65 -5.62
C ALA A 99 7.32 -6.70 -5.88
N GLU A 100 7.06 -5.55 -6.51
CA GLU A 100 8.07 -4.52 -6.71
C GLU A 100 8.59 -3.95 -5.38
N ALA A 101 7.69 -3.63 -4.44
CA ALA A 101 8.07 -3.15 -3.11
C ALA A 101 8.88 -4.21 -2.33
N GLU A 102 8.49 -5.49 -2.40
CA GLU A 102 9.22 -6.60 -1.79
C GLU A 102 10.61 -6.78 -2.40
N HIS A 103 10.72 -6.66 -3.73
CA HIS A 103 12.01 -6.70 -4.41
C HIS A 103 12.92 -5.56 -3.96
N ARG A 104 12.40 -4.32 -3.89
CA ARG A 104 13.14 -3.16 -3.39
C ARG A 104 13.58 -3.34 -1.94
N ALA A 105 12.68 -3.79 -1.07
CA ALA A 105 13.00 -4.09 0.32
C ALA A 105 14.09 -5.16 0.46
N SER A 106 14.10 -6.19 -0.40
CA SER A 106 15.15 -7.20 -0.44
C SER A 106 16.50 -6.64 -0.86
N VAL A 107 16.54 -5.68 -1.80
CA VAL A 107 17.78 -5.02 -2.25
C VAL A 107 18.34 -4.10 -1.17
N ILE A 108 17.48 -3.34 -0.49
CA ILE A 108 17.84 -2.51 0.68
C ILE A 108 18.38 -3.40 1.80
N GLY A 109 17.79 -4.59 1.95
CA GLY A 109 18.15 -5.55 2.98
C GLY A 109 17.56 -5.16 4.34
N ARG A 110 17.43 -6.17 5.22
CA ARG A 110 16.88 -6.00 6.57
C ARG A 110 15.55 -5.20 6.61
N THR A 111 14.79 -5.29 5.53
CA THR A 111 13.53 -4.57 5.32
C THR A 111 12.54 -5.56 4.73
N TRP A 112 11.33 -5.61 5.26
CA TRP A 112 10.27 -6.53 4.85
C TRP A 112 8.97 -5.77 4.64
N ILE A 113 8.20 -6.16 3.63
CA ILE A 113 6.86 -5.64 3.41
C ILE A 113 5.86 -6.57 4.10
N GLU A 114 5.12 -6.03 5.06
CA GLU A 114 4.04 -6.76 5.74
C GLU A 114 2.75 -6.70 4.92
N LYS A 115 2.38 -5.50 4.46
CA LYS A 115 1.17 -5.28 3.68
C LYS A 115 1.29 -4.03 2.83
N VAL A 116 0.59 -4.04 1.69
CA VAL A 116 0.35 -2.88 0.85
C VAL A 116 -1.13 -2.50 0.95
N GLU A 117 -1.40 -1.22 1.17
CA GLU A 117 -2.74 -0.64 1.21
C GLU A 117 -2.81 0.46 0.14
N ILE A 118 -3.85 0.44 -0.69
CA ILE A 118 -4.01 1.38 -1.80
C ILE A 118 -5.22 2.26 -1.52
N GLN A 119 -4.96 3.53 -1.28
CA GLN A 119 -5.93 4.57 -0.95
C GLN A 119 -5.90 5.73 -1.97
N CYS A 120 -5.24 5.51 -3.11
CA CYS A 120 -5.16 6.49 -4.19
C CYS A 120 -6.53 6.75 -4.81
N THR A 121 -6.78 8.02 -5.11
CA THR A 121 -8.00 8.47 -5.79
C THR A 121 -7.65 8.90 -7.22
N ASP A 122 -8.60 8.72 -8.12
CA ASP A 122 -8.41 9.06 -9.53
C ASP A 122 -8.63 10.56 -9.74
N LEU A 123 -7.79 11.19 -10.57
CA LEU A 123 -7.92 12.60 -10.95
C LEU A 123 -9.19 12.87 -11.76
N VAL A 124 -9.67 11.87 -12.52
CA VAL A 124 -10.81 12.01 -13.44
C VAL A 124 -12.16 11.70 -12.76
N SER A 125 -12.14 11.12 -11.55
CA SER A 125 -13.36 10.67 -10.88
C SER A 125 -14.23 11.79 -10.28
N ALA A 126 -13.79 13.05 -10.30
CA ALA A 126 -14.64 14.18 -9.92
C ALA A 126 -15.71 14.55 -10.96
N ASP A 127 -15.60 14.06 -12.21
CA ASP A 127 -16.46 14.48 -13.34
C ASP A 127 -17.25 13.32 -14.00
N ARG A 128 -17.15 12.08 -13.49
CA ARG A 128 -17.88 10.91 -14.04
C ARG A 128 -19.32 10.76 -13.52
N SER A 129 -19.97 11.85 -13.12
CA SER A 129 -21.40 11.85 -12.79
C SER A 129 -22.32 11.95 -14.02
N ASN A 130 -21.81 11.83 -15.26
CA ASN A 130 -22.61 12.05 -16.47
C ASN A 130 -22.60 10.91 -17.51
N GLY A 131 -22.27 9.68 -17.12
CA GLY A 131 -22.37 8.52 -18.00
C GLY A 131 -22.00 7.25 -17.24
N ASP A 132 -22.99 6.63 -16.61
CA ASP A 132 -22.81 5.35 -15.94
C ASP A 132 -22.51 4.27 -17.01
N PRO A 133 -21.31 3.67 -17.03
CA PRO A 133 -20.95 2.66 -18.04
C PRO A 133 -21.87 1.43 -18.00
N LEU A 134 -22.53 1.16 -16.86
CA LEU A 134 -23.54 0.10 -16.76
C LEU A 134 -24.84 0.48 -17.48
N VAL A 135 -25.19 1.77 -17.55
CA VAL A 135 -26.33 2.26 -18.32
C VAL A 135 -26.03 2.17 -19.81
N GLU A 136 -24.83 2.57 -20.23
CA GLU A 136 -24.40 2.49 -21.63
C GLU A 136 -24.29 1.03 -22.12
N LEU A 137 -23.75 0.13 -21.30
CA LEU A 137 -23.74 -1.32 -21.59
C LEU A 137 -25.16 -1.90 -21.65
N ARG A 138 -26.05 -1.49 -20.74
CA ARG A 138 -27.45 -1.96 -20.72
C ARG A 138 -28.21 -1.47 -21.95
N GLU A 139 -27.96 -0.25 -22.42
CA GLU A 139 -28.52 0.25 -23.67
C GLU A 139 -28.01 -0.54 -24.87
N LEU A 140 -26.70 -0.80 -24.96
CA LEU A 140 -26.10 -1.58 -26.05
C LEU A 140 -26.68 -3.01 -26.12
N VAL A 141 -26.76 -3.70 -24.98
CA VAL A 141 -27.35 -5.05 -24.89
C VAL A 141 -28.83 -5.02 -25.22
N GLY A 142 -29.56 -3.99 -24.76
CA GLY A 142 -30.98 -3.82 -25.03
C GLY A 142 -31.31 -3.51 -26.49
N SER A 143 -30.47 -2.73 -27.18
CA SER A 143 -30.71 -2.31 -28.55
C SER A 143 -30.20 -3.29 -29.62
N GLU A 144 -29.08 -3.98 -29.38
CA GLU A 144 -28.46 -4.84 -30.41
C GLU A 144 -28.78 -6.33 -30.26
N ILE A 145 -29.01 -6.83 -29.05
CA ILE A 145 -29.08 -8.29 -28.81
C ILE A 145 -30.52 -8.78 -28.70
N ILE A 146 -31.41 -8.03 -28.03
CA ILE A 146 -32.78 -8.49 -27.76
C ILE A 146 -33.67 -8.44 -29.02
N GLY A 147 -33.36 -7.57 -29.99
CA GLY A 147 -34.06 -7.49 -31.27
C GLY A 147 -33.45 -8.34 -32.40
N SER A 148 -32.35 -9.04 -32.14
CA SER A 148 -31.63 -9.81 -33.15
C SER A 148 -32.32 -11.13 -33.46
N GLU A 149 -32.57 -11.42 -34.74
CA GLU A 149 -33.11 -12.71 -35.22
C GLU A 149 -32.28 -13.91 -34.74
N ALA A 150 -30.97 -13.73 -34.53
CA ALA A 150 -30.08 -14.78 -34.04
C ALA A 150 -30.35 -15.14 -32.56
N TYR A 151 -30.74 -14.17 -31.73
CA TYR A 151 -31.10 -14.41 -30.33
C TYR A 151 -32.44 -15.16 -30.20
N HIS A 152 -33.42 -14.78 -31.03
CA HIS A 152 -34.70 -15.48 -31.11
C HIS A 152 -34.56 -16.91 -31.67
N ALA A 153 -33.68 -17.14 -32.65
CA ALA A 153 -33.40 -18.48 -33.17
C ALA A 153 -32.78 -19.40 -32.10
N ALA A 154 -31.89 -18.88 -31.25
CA ALA A 154 -31.26 -19.66 -30.17
C ALA A 154 -32.22 -20.01 -29.01
N LEU A 155 -33.25 -19.19 -28.76
CA LEU A 155 -34.28 -19.46 -27.76
C LEU A 155 -35.28 -20.56 -28.18
N ILE A 156 -35.47 -20.76 -29.48
CA ILE A 156 -36.35 -21.80 -30.03
C ILE A 156 -35.66 -23.18 -29.98
N ASP A 157 -34.33 -23.23 -30.02
CA ASP A 157 -33.54 -24.48 -30.05
C ASP A 157 -33.34 -25.11 -28.65
N ILE A 158 -33.87 -24.47 -27.59
CA ILE A 158 -33.78 -24.94 -26.18
C ILE A 158 -35.17 -25.35 -25.63
N GLY A 159 -36.21 -25.39 -26.46
CA GLY A 159 -37.56 -25.88 -26.11
C GLY A 159 -37.88 -27.21 -26.77
#